data_AF-A0A1Q6SC72-F1
#
_entry.id   AF-A0A1Q6SC72-F1
#
_cell.length_a   1.000
_cell.length_b   1.000
_cell.length_c   1.000
_cell.angle_alpha   90.00
_cell.angle_beta   90.00
_cell.angle_gamma   90.00
#
_symmetry.space_group_name_H-M   'P 1'
#
loop_
_entity.id
_entity.type
_entity.pdbx_description
1 polymer ?
#
loop_
_entity_poly.entity_id
_entity_poly.type
_entity_poly.pdbx_seq_one_letter_code
_entity_poly.pdbx_strand_id
1 'polypeptide(L)'
;MALFEYKNGISIVKANASEVGGFVRRQLVVVGTKATVELKPLEIFTDSGTVTDVSIYRKADDWWDPGEKSRSGNFGRYDVMMKEFAEFVAGEAVNQYTYDYELELYRILLECCGVGSEGEGEKQ
;
A
#
# COMPACT_ATOMS: atom_id res chain seq x y z
N MET A 1 1.10 6.60 13.02
CA MET A 1 0.08 5.65 12.55
C MET A 1 -1.15 6.50 12.25
N ALA A 2 -1.87 6.20 11.17
CA ALA A 2 -3.08 6.91 10.79
C ALA A 2 -4.21 5.91 10.53
N LEU A 3 -5.43 6.33 10.83
CA LEU A 3 -6.66 5.60 10.54
C LEU A 3 -7.51 6.47 9.61
N PHE A 4 -7.97 5.88 8.51
CA PHE A 4 -8.81 6.53 7.52
C PHE A 4 -10.18 5.88 7.55
N GLU A 5 -11.23 6.70 7.65
CA GLU A 5 -12.61 6.26 7.58
C GLU A 5 -13.17 6.54 6.19
N TYR A 6 -13.62 5.49 5.52
CA TYR A 6 -14.31 5.58 4.24
C TYR A 6 -15.75 5.08 4.41
N LYS A 7 -16.63 5.45 3.48
CA LYS A 7 -18.04 5.05 3.47
C LYS A 7 -18.28 3.55 3.72
N ASN A 8 -17.38 2.69 3.22
CA ASN A 8 -17.54 1.24 3.21
C ASN A 8 -16.49 0.50 4.07
N GLY A 9 -15.70 1.19 4.88
CA GLY A 9 -14.68 0.54 5.69
C GLY A 9 -13.60 1.48 6.21
N ILE A 10 -12.66 0.89 6.94
CA ILE A 10 -11.52 1.60 7.51
C ILE A 10 -10.22 1.13 6.86
N SER A 11 -9.25 2.04 6.75
CA SER A 11 -7.88 1.70 6.36
C SER A 11 -6.93 2.17 7.45
N ILE A 12 -5.90 1.36 7.74
CA ILE A 12 -4.90 1.68 8.76
C ILE A 12 -3.53 1.69 8.10
N VAL A 13 -2.77 2.76 8.32
CA VAL A 13 -1.39 2.89 7.84
C VAL A 13 -0.44 3.05 9.02
N LYS A 14 0.58 2.21 9.05
CA LYS A 14 1.67 2.25 10.02
C LYS A 14 3.00 2.26 9.29
N ALA A 15 3.85 3.23 9.63
CA ALA A 15 5.23 3.29 9.20
C ALA A 15 6.14 3.38 10.43
N ASN A 16 7.31 2.74 10.36
CA ASN A 16 8.35 2.81 11.38
C ASN A 16 9.72 2.61 10.71
N ALA A 17 10.64 3.53 10.92
CA ALA A 17 12.00 3.48 10.35
C ALA A 17 12.98 2.59 11.13
N SER A 18 12.61 2.16 12.34
CA SER A 18 13.48 1.44 13.28
C SER A 18 13.03 0.00 13.56
N GLU A 19 12.02 -0.52 12.85
CA GLU A 19 11.61 -1.92 13.00
C GLU A 19 12.67 -2.88 12.43
N VAL A 20 13.18 -3.78 13.28
CA VAL A 20 14.03 -4.88 12.84
C VAL A 20 13.27 -5.74 11.82
N GLY A 21 13.86 -5.93 10.65
CA GLY A 21 13.22 -6.64 9.54
C GLY A 21 12.07 -5.87 8.86
N GLY A 22 11.95 -4.55 9.07
CA GLY A 22 10.89 -3.73 8.49
C GLY A 22 10.75 -3.87 6.97
N PHE A 23 11.88 -4.00 6.25
CA PHE A 23 11.89 -4.16 4.79
C PHE A 23 11.07 -5.37 4.30
N VAL A 24 11.26 -6.55 4.90
CA VAL A 24 10.56 -7.80 4.52
C VAL A 24 9.17 -7.93 5.14
N ARG A 25 8.82 -7.02 6.06
CA ARG A 25 7.53 -6.98 6.76
C ARG A 25 6.56 -5.95 6.20
N ARG A 26 6.97 -5.18 5.17
CA ARG A 26 6.04 -4.34 4.39
C ARG A 26 4.94 -5.22 3.84
N GLN A 27 3.70 -4.90 4.16
CA GLN A 27 2.56 -5.73 3.82
C GLN A 27 1.34 -4.87 3.49
N LEU A 28 0.48 -5.38 2.63
CA LEU A 28 -0.84 -4.85 2.37
C LEU A 28 -1.86 -5.96 2.66
N VAL A 29 -2.84 -5.66 3.51
CA VAL A 29 -3.93 -6.59 3.81
C VAL A 29 -5.24 -5.94 3.40
N VAL A 30 -5.98 -6.62 2.51
CA VAL A 30 -7.31 -6.20 2.07
C VAL A 30 -8.32 -7.20 2.61
N VAL A 31 -9.16 -6.74 3.53
CA VAL A 31 -10.22 -7.54 4.14
C VAL A 31 -11.54 -7.20 3.47
N GLY A 32 -12.08 -8.14 2.69
CA GLY A 32 -13.39 -8.03 2.07
C GLY A 32 -14.39 -8.99 2.71
N THR A 33 -15.65 -8.91 2.28
CA THR A 33 -16.73 -9.77 2.77
C THR A 33 -16.61 -11.23 2.32
N LYS A 34 -15.81 -11.51 1.28
CA LYS A 34 -15.65 -12.86 0.69
C LYS A 34 -14.27 -13.47 0.94
N ALA A 35 -13.28 -12.65 1.20
CA ALA A 35 -11.90 -13.09 1.35
C ALA A 35 -11.05 -12.02 2.04
N THR A 36 -9.96 -12.46 2.66
CA THR A 36 -8.83 -11.60 3.02
C THR A 36 -7.66 -11.91 2.09
N VAL A 37 -7.05 -10.87 1.52
CA VAL A 37 -5.84 -10.98 0.70
C VAL A 37 -4.69 -10.30 1.44
N GLU A 38 -3.61 -11.03 1.67
CA GLU A 38 -2.36 -10.51 2.23
C GLU A 38 -1.26 -10.53 1.15
N LEU A 39 -0.65 -9.38 0.91
CA LEU A 39 0.60 -9.25 0.15
C LEU A 39 1.74 -9.03 1.15
N LYS A 40 2.66 -9.98 1.27
CA LYS A 40 3.73 -9.92 2.27
C LYS A 40 4.89 -10.88 1.95
N PRO A 41 6.09 -10.38 1.66
CA PRO A 41 6.44 -8.96 1.55
C PRO A 41 5.76 -8.32 0.34
N LEU A 42 5.45 -7.02 0.43
CA LEU A 42 4.92 -6.24 -0.69
C LEU A 42 5.87 -6.26 -1.90
N GLU A 43 7.18 -6.23 -1.63
CA GLU A 43 8.23 -6.54 -2.60
C GLU A 43 9.49 -7.03 -1.85
N ILE A 44 10.18 -8.01 -2.41
CA ILE A 44 11.50 -8.45 -1.94
C ILE A 44 12.40 -8.79 -3.12
N PHE A 45 13.68 -8.45 -2.99
CA PHE A 45 14.71 -8.81 -3.95
C PHE A 45 15.22 -10.22 -3.66
N THR A 46 15.22 -11.07 -4.68
CA THR A 46 15.83 -12.40 -4.69
C THR A 46 16.93 -12.44 -5.75
N ASP A 47 17.73 -13.50 -5.76
CA ASP A 47 18.75 -13.72 -6.79
C ASP A 47 18.15 -13.78 -8.21
N SER A 48 16.85 -14.10 -8.32
CA SER A 48 16.14 -14.23 -9.58
C SER A 48 15.37 -12.98 -10.00
N GLY A 49 15.19 -11.97 -9.14
CA GLY A 49 14.42 -10.76 -9.43
C GLY A 49 13.60 -10.24 -8.24
N THR A 50 12.64 -9.36 -8.50
CA THR A 50 11.72 -8.86 -7.46
C THR A 50 10.43 -9.66 -7.47
N VAL A 51 9.98 -10.11 -6.29
CA VAL A 51 8.74 -10.89 -6.13
C VAL A 51 7.90 -10.37 -4.97
N THR A 52 6.61 -10.75 -4.95
CA THR A 52 5.70 -10.62 -3.80
C THR A 52 5.10 -11.98 -3.50
N ASP A 53 4.88 -12.27 -2.22
CA ASP A 53 4.10 -13.43 -1.79
C ASP A 53 2.65 -12.98 -1.53
N VAL A 54 1.70 -13.85 -1.87
CA VAL A 54 0.26 -13.62 -1.77
C VAL A 54 -0.38 -14.75 -0.99
N SER A 55 -1.14 -14.41 0.05
CA SER A 55 -2.00 -15.35 0.78
C SER A 55 -3.45 -14.94 0.63
N ILE A 56 -4.33 -15.87 0.25
CA ILE A 56 -5.77 -15.63 0.14
C ILE A 56 -6.54 -16.55 1.10
N TYR A 57 -7.29 -15.95 2.00
CA TYR A 57 -8.11 -16.63 3.00
C TYR A 57 -9.58 -16.51 2.62
N ARG A 58 -10.28 -17.63 2.46
CA ARG A 58 -11.72 -17.65 2.06
C ARG A 58 -12.62 -18.34 3.08
N LYS A 59 -12.07 -19.20 3.94
CA LYS A 59 -12.87 -19.98 4.90
C LYS A 59 -12.95 -19.24 6.23
N ALA A 60 -13.99 -18.43 6.41
CA ALA A 60 -14.20 -17.70 7.65
C ALA A 60 -14.40 -18.61 8.87
N ASP A 61 -14.89 -19.83 8.68
CA ASP A 61 -15.27 -20.75 9.75
C ASP A 61 -14.11 -21.66 10.22
N ASP A 62 -12.96 -21.63 9.55
CA ASP A 62 -11.79 -22.45 9.89
C ASP A 62 -10.62 -21.56 10.32
N TRP A 63 -10.47 -21.40 11.62
CA TRP A 63 -9.40 -20.61 12.24
C TRP A 63 -7.99 -21.11 11.91
N TRP A 64 -7.86 -22.34 11.42
CA TRP A 64 -6.59 -22.95 11.05
C TRP A 64 -6.34 -22.95 9.53
N ASP A 65 -7.24 -22.33 8.74
CA ASP A 65 -7.08 -22.24 7.29
C ASP A 65 -5.74 -21.55 6.96
N PRO A 66 -4.77 -22.27 6.35
CA PRO A 66 -3.47 -21.69 6.05
C PRO A 66 -3.53 -20.67 4.90
N GLY A 67 -4.68 -20.56 4.23
CA GLY A 67 -4.89 -19.76 3.04
C GLY A 67 -4.25 -20.38 1.80
N GLU A 68 -4.72 -19.97 0.63
CA GLU A 68 -4.08 -20.29 -0.65
C GLU A 68 -2.86 -19.39 -0.81
N LYS A 69 -1.67 -20.00 -0.86
CA LYS A 69 -0.40 -19.28 -1.02
C LYS A 69 0.09 -19.35 -2.45
N SER A 70 0.53 -18.21 -2.95
CA SER A 70 1.18 -18.10 -4.24
C SER A 70 2.29 -17.05 -4.17
N ARG A 71 3.16 -17.06 -5.18
CA ARG A 71 4.20 -16.07 -5.38
C ARG A 71 4.02 -15.46 -6.75
N SER A 72 4.20 -14.16 -6.87
CA SER A 72 4.19 -13.50 -8.18
C SER A 72 5.32 -14.02 -9.07
N GLY A 73 5.18 -13.84 -10.37
CA GLY A 73 6.35 -13.85 -11.24
C GLY A 73 7.34 -12.74 -10.84
N ASN A 74 8.55 -12.82 -11.36
CA ASN A 74 9.49 -11.71 -11.27
C ASN A 74 8.89 -10.47 -11.95
N PHE A 75 9.00 -9.31 -11.30
CA PHE A 75 8.60 -8.03 -11.89
C PHE A 75 9.70 -6.98 -11.76
N GLY A 76 9.79 -6.11 -12.76
CA GLY A 76 10.71 -4.96 -12.78
C GLY A 76 9.94 -3.67 -12.57
N ARG A 77 9.67 -3.30 -11.31
CA ARG A 77 8.84 -2.12 -10.99
C ARG A 77 9.36 -0.84 -11.65
N TYR A 78 10.68 -0.62 -11.62
CA TYR A 78 11.29 0.57 -12.18
C TYR A 78 11.22 0.61 -13.71
N ASP A 79 11.38 -0.52 -14.38
CA ASP A 79 11.27 -0.58 -15.85
C ASP A 79 9.86 -0.23 -16.30
N VAL A 80 8.84 -0.76 -15.61
CA VAL A 80 7.44 -0.42 -15.87
C VAL A 80 7.18 1.07 -15.62
N MET A 81 7.62 1.60 -14.47
CA MET A 81 7.43 3.03 -14.15
C MET A 81 8.11 3.95 -15.15
N MET A 82 9.33 3.64 -15.60
CA MET A 82 10.04 4.48 -16.57
C MET A 82 9.45 4.38 -17.98
N LYS A 83 8.90 3.22 -18.34
CA LYS A 83 8.17 3.04 -19.60
C LYS A 83 6.89 3.87 -19.61
N GLU A 84 6.07 3.78 -18.56
CA GLU A 84 4.85 4.59 -18.41
C GLU A 84 5.17 6.09 -18.47
N PHE A 85 6.23 6.51 -17.78
CA PHE A 85 6.70 7.90 -17.85
C PHE A 85 7.05 8.34 -19.28
N ALA A 86 7.78 7.50 -20.04
CA ALA A 86 8.11 7.81 -21.43
C ALA A 86 6.85 7.90 -22.31
N GLU A 87 5.88 7.01 -22.12
CA GLU A 87 4.59 7.03 -22.83
C GLU A 87 3.81 8.32 -22.52
N PHE A 88 3.84 8.82 -21.28
CA PHE A 88 3.23 10.10 -20.91
C PHE A 88 3.90 11.29 -21.61
N VAL A 89 5.24 11.32 -21.66
CA VAL A 89 6.00 12.38 -22.32
C VAL A 89 5.79 12.37 -23.84
N ALA A 90 5.67 11.18 -24.43
CA ALA A 90 5.39 11.02 -25.86
C ALA A 90 3.93 11.30 -26.23
N GLY A 91 3.02 11.43 -25.26
CA GLY A 91 1.58 11.61 -25.49
C GLY A 91 0.85 10.32 -25.90
N GLU A 92 1.48 9.16 -25.70
CA GLU A 92 0.93 7.83 -26.02
C GLU A 92 0.00 7.32 -24.91
N ALA A 93 0.16 7.83 -23.69
CA ALA A 93 -0.70 7.56 -22.55
C ALA A 93 -0.99 8.84 -21.76
N VAL A 94 -2.08 8.82 -20.98
CA VAL A 94 -2.45 9.93 -20.08
C VAL A 94 -2.03 9.57 -18.67
N ASN A 95 -1.22 10.44 -18.05
CA ASN A 95 -0.89 10.29 -16.64
C ASN A 95 -2.14 10.49 -15.77
N GLN A 96 -2.51 9.47 -15.00
CA GLN A 96 -3.68 9.52 -14.10
C GLN A 96 -3.39 10.26 -12.79
N TYR A 97 -2.11 10.45 -12.45
CA TYR A 97 -1.66 11.15 -11.26
C TYR A 97 -1.53 12.64 -11.56
N THR A 98 -2.67 13.34 -11.52
CA THR A 98 -2.74 14.79 -11.74
C THR A 98 -2.04 15.56 -10.63
N TYR A 99 -1.68 16.82 -10.89
CA TYR A 99 -1.10 17.68 -9.85
C TYR A 99 -2.02 17.89 -8.65
N ASP A 100 -3.34 18.00 -8.89
CA ASP A 100 -4.31 18.14 -7.81
C ASP A 100 -4.37 16.88 -6.94
N TYR A 101 -4.35 15.69 -7.57
CA TYR A 101 -4.29 14.41 -6.86
C TYR A 101 -3.02 14.30 -5.99
N GLU A 102 -1.85 14.59 -6.56
CA GLU A 102 -0.58 14.53 -5.82
C GLU A 102 -0.52 15.54 -4.67
N LEU A 103 -1.06 16.75 -4.88
CA LEU A 103 -1.14 17.78 -3.85
C LEU A 103 -2.09 17.38 -2.71
N GLU A 104 -3.23 16.80 -3.03
CA GLU A 104 -4.18 16.28 -2.04
C GLU A 104 -3.56 15.13 -1.23
N LEU A 105 -2.93 14.16 -1.91
CA LEU A 105 -2.19 13.08 -1.26
C LEU A 105 -1.11 13.61 -0.30
N TYR A 106 -0.33 14.61 -0.73
CA TYR A 106 0.69 15.22 0.10
C TYR A 106 0.11 15.88 1.36
N ARG A 107 -1.01 16.61 1.23
CA ARG A 107 -1.70 17.23 2.38
C ARG A 107 -2.19 16.17 3.37
N ILE A 108 -2.82 15.10 2.87
CA ILE A 108 -3.27 13.98 3.70
C ILE A 108 -2.10 13.35 4.46
N LEU A 109 -0.95 13.17 3.82
CA LEU A 109 0.24 12.63 4.47
C LEU A 109 0.77 13.55 5.58
N LEU A 110 0.74 14.87 5.37
CA LEU A 110 1.12 15.85 6.39
C LEU A 110 0.18 15.79 7.61
N GLU A 111 -1.13 15.71 7.38
CA GLU A 111 -2.13 15.55 8.43
C GLU A 111 -1.91 14.26 9.23
N CYS A 112 -1.59 13.15 8.55
CA CYS A 112 -1.23 11.89 9.21
C CYS A 112 0.02 11.98 10.09
N CYS A 113 0.89 12.96 9.83
CA CYS A 113 2.07 13.27 10.63
C CYS A 113 1.80 14.32 11.72
N GLY A 114 0.56 14.80 11.88
CA GLY A 114 0.19 15.85 12.82
C GLY A 114 0.52 17.27 12.35
N VAL A 115 0.88 17.45 11.08
CA VAL A 115 1.17 18.77 10.52
C VAL A 115 -0.14 19.38 10.01
N GLY A 116 -0.58 20.49 10.63
CA GLY A 116 -1.79 21.21 10.24
C GLY A 116 -2.99 21.08 11.19
N SER A 117 -2.89 20.27 12.25
CA SER A 117 -3.93 20.11 13.28
C SER A 117 -3.81 21.09 14.47
N GLU A 118 -2.90 22.06 14.42
CA GLU A 118 -2.86 23.14 15.41
C GLU A 118 -3.87 24.22 15.03
N GLY A 119 -5.08 24.11 15.56
CA GLY A 119 -6.12 25.08 15.25
C GLY A 119 -7.50 24.89 15.85
N GLU A 120 -7.69 24.16 16.95
CA GLU A 120 -8.88 24.28 17.80
C GLU A 120 -8.70 23.47 19.11
N GLY A 121 -8.52 24.16 20.24
CA GLY A 121 -8.97 23.64 21.54
C GLY A 121 -7.94 23.24 22.61
N GLU A 122 -7.01 24.11 22.99
CA GLU A 122 -6.73 24.32 24.43
C GLU A 122 -6.92 25.81 24.76
N LYS A 123 -8.19 26.17 24.99
CA LYS A 123 -8.56 27.34 25.78
C LYS A 123 -9.26 26.85 27.04
N GLN A 124 -8.52 26.96 28.15
CA GLN A 124 -8.88 26.87 29.58
C GLN A 124 -9.40 25.54 30.12
#